data_AF-L8G9T3-F1
#
_entry.id   AF-L8G9T3-F1
#
_cell.length_a   1.000
_cell.length_b   1.000
_cell.length_c   1.000
_cell.angle_alpha   90.00
_cell.angle_beta   90.00
_cell.angle_gamma   90.00
#
_symmetry.space_group_name_H-M   'P 1'
#
loop_
_entity.id
_entity.type
_entity.pdbx_description
1 polymer ?
#
loop_
_entity_poly.entity_id
_entity_poly.type
_entity_poly.pdbx_seq_one_letter_code
_entity_poly.pdbx_strand_id
1 'polypeptide(L)'
;ELGIDHLVWAPGEERDASLVFVTVEAASTSQFRAYAHRLAATQQLGRIVIDEAHLTITASEYRQAMADLALIRTVRTQFVYLTATLPPTLQAAFERQNNLVKPKVVRASTNRRNLSYLVQRATGRGSLLEEGARRARDAWQASGLLDQTRDKIILYVQTREDAQDLGSLLRCPVYTAMAGTAEEKQELLRTWLMTPELPYIVATSALSAGFDYSHIRLVMHLDEPRSLVDFAQESGRAGRDGTEAYSAVLLLHKWQSQAGNAGMDVETRALHHYLEGRECRRTCLSAHLDEASELRECDGVRDDVACDVCSSGPSPSHVPRDDATEAMPHTGSAAIHEKR
;
A
#
# COMPACT_ATOMS: atom_id res chain seq x y z
N GLU A 1 -18.73 5.37 -21.12
CA GLU A 1 -17.60 5.44 -22.08
C GLU A 1 -17.23 4.08 -22.69
N LEU A 2 -17.26 2.96 -21.96
CA LEU A 2 -16.92 1.64 -22.53
C LEU A 2 -18.12 0.78 -22.98
N GLY A 3 -19.36 1.22 -22.75
CA GLY A 3 -20.57 0.48 -23.15
C GLY A 3 -20.81 -0.83 -22.40
N ILE A 4 -20.03 -1.10 -21.34
CA ILE A 4 -20.18 -2.30 -20.51
C ILE A 4 -21.37 -2.10 -19.57
N ASP A 5 -22.34 -3.00 -19.66
CA ASP A 5 -23.47 -3.00 -18.75
C ASP A 5 -23.02 -3.33 -17.33
N HIS A 6 -23.26 -2.40 -16.41
CA HIS A 6 -22.86 -2.53 -15.01
C HIS A 6 -23.95 -2.11 -14.05
N LEU A 7 -23.82 -2.59 -12.82
CA LEU A 7 -24.78 -2.36 -11.74
C LEU A 7 -24.03 -2.26 -10.41
N VAL A 8 -24.45 -1.34 -9.54
CA VAL A 8 -24.09 -1.36 -8.13
C VAL A 8 -25.23 -2.07 -7.40
N TRP A 9 -24.97 -3.30 -6.95
CA TRP A 9 -25.98 -4.15 -6.33
C TRP A 9 -26.20 -3.74 -4.87
N ALA A 10 -27.47 -3.65 -4.50
CA ALA A 10 -27.94 -3.42 -3.13
C ALA A 10 -29.07 -4.41 -2.79
N PRO A 11 -29.36 -4.67 -1.51
CA PRO A 11 -30.47 -5.54 -1.12
C PRO A 11 -31.79 -5.13 -1.78
N GLY A 12 -32.49 -6.10 -2.36
CA GLY A 12 -33.70 -5.90 -3.16
C GLY A 12 -33.48 -5.71 -4.66
N GLU A 13 -32.23 -5.59 -5.12
CA GLU A 13 -31.91 -5.54 -6.55
C GLU A 13 -31.99 -6.94 -7.19
N GLU A 14 -32.79 -7.03 -8.26
CA GLU A 14 -33.04 -8.28 -9.01
C GLU A 14 -32.44 -8.26 -10.41
N ARG A 15 -32.01 -7.08 -10.89
CA ARG A 15 -31.44 -6.91 -12.22
C ARG A 15 -30.09 -7.63 -12.34
N ASP A 16 -29.88 -8.22 -13.50
CA ASP A 16 -28.60 -8.79 -13.91
C ASP A 16 -27.84 -7.80 -14.80
N ALA A 17 -26.52 -7.79 -14.68
CA ALA A 17 -25.62 -6.98 -15.50
C ALA A 17 -24.34 -7.77 -15.81
N SER A 18 -23.58 -7.30 -16.81
CA SER A 18 -22.30 -7.94 -17.17
C SER A 18 -21.23 -7.74 -16.09
N LEU A 19 -21.31 -6.64 -15.35
CA LEU A 19 -20.42 -6.32 -14.23
C LEU A 19 -21.23 -5.83 -13.03
N VAL A 20 -21.11 -6.53 -11.90
CA VAL A 20 -21.84 -6.20 -10.67
C VAL A 20 -20.85 -5.78 -9.59
N PHE A 21 -20.95 -4.52 -9.15
CA PHE A 21 -20.22 -4.00 -8.01
C PHE A 21 -21.07 -4.18 -6.75
N VAL A 22 -20.45 -4.66 -5.68
CA VAL A 22 -21.13 -4.91 -4.42
C VAL A 22 -20.19 -4.55 -3.28
N THR A 23 -20.70 -3.89 -2.25
CA THR A 23 -19.93 -3.66 -1.02
C THR A 23 -19.81 -4.97 -0.23
N VAL A 24 -18.79 -5.10 0.61
CA VAL A 24 -18.65 -6.30 1.46
C VAL A 24 -19.86 -6.48 2.39
N GLU A 25 -20.45 -5.39 2.89
CA GLU A 25 -21.66 -5.43 3.72
C GLU A 25 -22.84 -6.05 2.97
N ALA A 26 -23.07 -5.60 1.73
CA ALA A 26 -24.13 -6.13 0.89
C ALA A 26 -23.85 -7.57 0.47
N ALA A 27 -22.60 -7.90 0.15
CA ALA A 27 -22.18 -9.23 -0.27
C ALA A 27 -22.35 -10.29 0.83
N SER A 28 -22.22 -9.89 2.08
CA SER A 28 -22.39 -10.77 3.25
C SER A 28 -23.86 -11.05 3.59
N THR A 29 -24.82 -10.44 2.88
CA THR A 29 -26.25 -10.72 3.08
C THR A 29 -26.69 -12.05 2.45
N SER A 30 -27.76 -12.65 2.99
CA SER A 30 -28.38 -13.84 2.40
C SER A 30 -29.00 -13.57 1.02
N GLN A 31 -29.50 -12.35 0.80
CA GLN A 31 -30.08 -11.92 -0.48
C GLN A 31 -29.02 -11.94 -1.59
N PHE A 32 -27.83 -11.37 -1.34
CA PHE A 32 -26.76 -11.40 -2.33
C PHE A 32 -26.29 -12.82 -2.61
N ARG A 33 -26.16 -13.66 -1.57
CA ARG A 33 -25.82 -15.07 -1.77
C ARG A 33 -26.86 -15.78 -2.64
N ALA A 34 -28.15 -15.57 -2.41
CA ALA A 34 -29.22 -16.15 -3.24
C ALA A 34 -29.12 -15.66 -4.70
N TYR A 35 -28.88 -14.36 -4.90
CA TYR A 35 -28.62 -13.76 -6.21
C TYR A 35 -27.43 -14.42 -6.92
N ALA A 36 -26.29 -14.52 -6.26
CA ALA A 36 -25.08 -15.12 -6.81
C ALA A 36 -25.23 -16.64 -7.07
N HIS A 37 -25.93 -17.36 -6.19
CA HIS A 37 -26.26 -18.78 -6.38
C HIS A 37 -27.16 -19.00 -7.59
N ARG A 38 -28.18 -18.14 -7.79
CA ARG A 38 -29.03 -18.18 -8.99
C ARG A 38 -28.19 -18.02 -10.25
N LEU A 39 -27.36 -16.98 -10.32
CA LEU A 39 -26.51 -16.72 -11.47
C LEU A 39 -25.49 -17.84 -11.73
N ALA A 40 -24.94 -18.44 -10.67
CA ALA A 40 -24.06 -19.60 -10.80
C ALA A 40 -24.83 -20.83 -11.34
N ALA A 41 -26.05 -21.09 -10.85
CA ALA A 41 -26.88 -22.21 -11.28
C ALA A 41 -27.37 -22.07 -12.74
N THR A 42 -27.61 -20.84 -13.20
CA THR A 42 -27.99 -20.55 -14.60
C THR A 42 -26.79 -20.33 -15.52
N GLN A 43 -25.57 -20.56 -15.04
CA GLN A 43 -24.31 -20.38 -15.80
C GLN A 43 -24.09 -18.95 -16.32
N GLN A 44 -24.65 -17.95 -15.62
CA GLN A 44 -24.49 -16.53 -15.93
C GLN A 44 -23.41 -15.85 -15.08
N LEU A 45 -22.93 -16.50 -14.00
CA LEU A 45 -21.84 -15.99 -13.17
C LEU A 45 -20.47 -16.54 -13.61
N GLY A 46 -19.71 -15.74 -14.34
CA GLY A 46 -18.38 -16.12 -14.80
C GLY A 46 -17.34 -16.23 -13.68
N ARG A 47 -17.24 -15.22 -12.81
CA ARG A 47 -16.23 -15.12 -11.74
C ARG A 47 -16.74 -14.21 -10.61
N ILE A 48 -16.16 -14.36 -9.42
CA ILE A 48 -16.25 -13.38 -8.33
C ILE A 48 -14.85 -12.80 -8.10
N VAL A 49 -14.73 -11.48 -8.12
CA VAL A 49 -13.48 -10.76 -7.88
C VAL A 49 -13.58 -10.04 -6.54
N ILE A 50 -12.64 -10.31 -5.64
CA ILE A 50 -12.50 -9.62 -4.36
C ILE A 50 -11.32 -8.66 -4.47
N ASP A 51 -11.61 -7.37 -4.55
CA ASP A 51 -10.61 -6.31 -4.57
C ASP A 51 -10.20 -5.93 -3.14
N GLU A 52 -9.01 -5.36 -2.99
CA GLU A 52 -8.36 -5.06 -1.69
C GLU A 52 -8.43 -6.23 -0.71
N ALA A 53 -8.19 -7.43 -1.22
CA ALA A 53 -8.43 -8.68 -0.51
C ALA A 53 -7.67 -8.79 0.82
N HIS A 54 -6.53 -8.12 0.97
CA HIS A 54 -5.79 -8.08 2.24
C HIS A 54 -6.65 -7.60 3.43
N LEU A 55 -7.68 -6.79 3.19
CA LEU A 55 -8.62 -6.36 4.23
C LEU A 55 -9.38 -7.52 4.89
N THR A 56 -9.48 -8.67 4.23
CA THR A 56 -10.07 -9.88 4.82
C THR A 56 -9.32 -10.41 6.04
N ILE A 57 -8.03 -10.04 6.19
CA ILE A 57 -7.22 -10.38 7.37
C ILE A 57 -6.86 -9.15 8.21
N THR A 58 -6.66 -7.97 7.61
CA THR A 58 -6.23 -6.77 8.35
C THR A 58 -7.39 -6.00 8.98
N ALA A 59 -8.61 -6.16 8.44
CA ALA A 59 -9.80 -5.47 8.94
C ALA A 59 -10.84 -6.39 9.59
N SER A 60 -10.62 -7.71 9.57
CA SER A 60 -11.61 -8.69 10.04
C SER A 60 -11.98 -8.55 11.51
N GLU A 61 -11.07 -8.03 12.35
CA GLU A 61 -11.30 -7.90 13.80
C GLU A 61 -12.30 -6.78 14.14
N TYR A 62 -12.42 -5.75 13.29
CA TYR A 62 -13.29 -4.60 13.54
C TYR A 62 -14.37 -4.39 12.46
N ARG A 63 -14.31 -5.12 11.34
CA ARG A 63 -15.32 -5.10 10.28
C ARG A 63 -15.84 -6.51 10.04
N GLN A 64 -16.84 -6.92 10.81
CA GLN A 64 -17.43 -8.26 10.76
C GLN A 64 -17.81 -8.71 9.33
N ALA A 65 -18.26 -7.80 8.49
CA ALA A 65 -18.58 -8.09 7.08
C ALA A 65 -17.40 -8.73 6.32
N MET A 66 -16.14 -8.35 6.64
CA MET A 66 -14.94 -8.95 6.04
C MET A 66 -14.71 -10.40 6.49
N ALA A 67 -15.04 -10.73 7.75
CA ALA A 67 -15.01 -12.11 8.22
C ALA A 67 -16.14 -12.94 7.58
N ASP A 68 -17.34 -12.36 7.49
CA ASP A 68 -18.52 -13.01 6.91
C ASP A 68 -18.41 -13.21 5.39
N LEU A 69 -17.52 -12.47 4.72
CA LEU A 69 -17.29 -12.62 3.28
C LEU A 69 -16.84 -14.04 2.93
N ALA A 70 -16.21 -14.77 3.86
CA ALA A 70 -15.89 -16.18 3.66
C ALA A 70 -17.13 -17.04 3.32
N LEU A 71 -18.34 -16.64 3.73
CA LEU A 71 -19.59 -17.33 3.42
C LEU A 71 -19.93 -17.32 1.92
N ILE A 72 -19.42 -16.34 1.16
CA ILE A 72 -19.68 -16.29 -0.28
C ILE A 72 -18.97 -17.41 -1.03
N ARG A 73 -17.96 -18.05 -0.42
CA ARG A 73 -17.26 -19.23 -0.98
C ARG A 73 -18.18 -20.43 -1.21
N THR A 74 -19.41 -20.41 -0.69
CA THR A 74 -20.43 -21.41 -1.02
C THR A 74 -20.85 -21.37 -2.49
N VAL A 75 -20.71 -20.21 -3.17
CA VAL A 75 -21.04 -20.05 -4.58
C VAL A 75 -19.99 -20.76 -5.45
N ARG A 76 -20.42 -21.72 -6.28
CA ARG A 76 -19.52 -22.55 -7.09
C ARG A 76 -19.11 -21.87 -8.39
N THR A 77 -18.26 -20.85 -8.28
CA THR A 77 -17.62 -20.17 -9.43
C THR A 77 -16.13 -19.94 -9.16
N GLN A 78 -15.40 -19.42 -10.15
CA GLN A 78 -14.01 -19.02 -9.96
C GLN A 78 -13.94 -17.76 -9.09
N PHE A 79 -13.07 -17.77 -8.09
CA PHE A 79 -12.74 -16.59 -7.29
C PHE A 79 -11.37 -16.04 -7.71
N VAL A 80 -11.28 -14.71 -7.79
CA VAL A 80 -10.03 -13.98 -8.02
C VAL A 80 -9.87 -12.99 -6.87
N TYR A 81 -8.73 -13.02 -6.19
CA TYR A 81 -8.40 -12.11 -5.11
C TYR A 81 -7.32 -11.16 -5.58
N LEU A 82 -7.59 -9.86 -5.50
CA LEU A 82 -6.68 -8.81 -5.92
C LEU A 82 -6.23 -8.03 -4.69
N THR A 83 -4.92 -7.81 -4.57
CA THR A 83 -4.33 -6.99 -3.53
C THR A 83 -2.95 -6.53 -3.97
N ALA A 84 -2.62 -5.27 -3.71
CA ALA A 84 -1.30 -4.73 -4.01
C ALA A 84 -0.26 -5.03 -2.92
N THR A 85 -0.69 -5.18 -1.66
CA THR A 85 0.21 -5.11 -0.51
C THR A 85 -0.04 -6.20 0.53
N LEU A 86 -0.05 -7.45 0.08
CA LEU A 86 -0.03 -8.59 1.00
C LEU A 86 1.41 -9.09 1.14
N PRO A 87 2.12 -8.78 2.25
CA PRO A 87 3.42 -9.37 2.56
C PRO A 87 3.40 -10.90 2.42
N PRO A 88 4.45 -11.54 1.88
CA PRO A 88 4.51 -13.01 1.77
C PRO A 88 4.31 -13.71 3.12
N THR A 89 4.76 -13.09 4.21
CA THR A 89 4.58 -13.57 5.58
C THR A 89 3.11 -13.70 6.00
N LEU A 90 2.21 -12.91 5.41
CA LEU A 90 0.76 -12.94 5.68
C LEU A 90 -0.03 -13.85 4.73
N GLN A 91 0.60 -14.41 3.69
CA GLN A 91 -0.09 -15.22 2.68
C GLN A 91 -0.78 -16.44 3.29
N ALA A 92 -0.10 -17.20 4.16
CA ALA A 92 -0.68 -18.38 4.77
C ALA A 92 -1.90 -18.06 5.67
N ALA A 93 -1.87 -16.91 6.36
CA ALA A 93 -3.01 -16.43 7.14
C ALA A 93 -4.18 -16.02 6.22
N PHE A 94 -3.87 -15.31 5.14
CA PHE A 94 -4.84 -14.89 4.13
C PHE A 94 -5.54 -16.09 3.45
N GLU A 95 -4.79 -17.11 3.04
CA GLU A 95 -5.34 -18.32 2.44
C GLU A 95 -6.27 -19.07 3.40
N ARG A 96 -5.88 -19.17 4.68
CA ARG A 96 -6.68 -19.81 5.72
C ARG A 96 -7.99 -19.06 5.97
N GLN A 97 -7.91 -17.74 6.14
CA GLN A 97 -9.08 -16.88 6.39
C GLN A 97 -10.12 -16.97 5.27
N ASN A 98 -9.66 -17.07 4.02
CA ASN A 98 -10.52 -17.09 2.84
C ASN A 98 -10.88 -18.49 2.35
N ASN A 99 -10.52 -19.55 3.08
CA ASN A 99 -10.75 -20.95 2.70
C ASN A 99 -10.21 -21.26 1.29
N LEU A 100 -8.99 -20.82 1.00
CA LEU A 100 -8.32 -21.06 -0.28
C LEU A 100 -7.52 -22.35 -0.21
N VAL A 101 -7.80 -23.27 -1.14
CA VAL A 101 -7.12 -24.56 -1.23
C VAL A 101 -6.22 -24.53 -2.45
N LYS A 102 -4.89 -24.44 -2.22
CA LYS A 102 -3.86 -24.39 -3.28
C LYS A 102 -4.19 -23.37 -4.38
N PRO A 103 -4.40 -22.08 -4.05
CA PRO A 103 -4.70 -21.08 -5.06
C PRO A 103 -3.51 -20.93 -6.01
N LYS A 104 -3.79 -20.58 -7.27
CA LYS A 104 -2.74 -20.10 -8.18
C LYS A 104 -2.36 -18.69 -7.72
N VAL A 105 -1.12 -18.51 -7.30
CA VAL A 105 -0.59 -17.21 -6.88
C VAL A 105 0.20 -16.60 -8.03
N VAL A 106 -0.08 -15.33 -8.32
CA VAL A 106 0.68 -14.52 -9.26
C VAL A 106 1.10 -13.28 -8.49
N ARG A 107 2.41 -13.11 -8.30
CA ARG A 107 3.00 -11.99 -7.59
C ARG A 107 3.99 -11.28 -8.52
N ALA A 108 3.92 -9.96 -8.54
CA ALA A 108 4.91 -9.11 -9.19
C ALA A 108 5.67 -8.33 -8.09
N SER A 109 6.90 -7.91 -8.38
CA SER A 109 7.65 -7.06 -7.47
C SER A 109 6.92 -5.74 -7.23
N THR A 110 6.94 -5.28 -5.99
CA THR A 110 6.45 -3.97 -5.59
C THR A 110 7.39 -2.81 -5.96
N ASN A 111 8.59 -3.10 -6.47
CA ASN A 111 9.60 -2.09 -6.75
C ASN A 111 9.16 -1.06 -7.81
N ARG A 112 9.31 0.22 -7.44
CA ARG A 112 9.09 1.37 -8.31
C ARG A 112 10.42 1.99 -8.69
N ARG A 113 10.93 1.64 -9.87
CA ARG A 113 12.29 2.01 -10.30
C ARG A 113 12.51 3.52 -10.38
N ASN A 114 11.47 4.25 -10.73
CA ASN A 114 11.50 5.70 -10.90
C ASN A 114 11.32 6.50 -9.60
N LEU A 115 11.15 5.85 -8.43
CA LEU A 115 10.98 6.55 -7.15
C LEU A 115 12.29 6.71 -6.38
N SER A 116 12.67 7.95 -6.07
CA SER A 116 13.70 8.24 -5.08
C SER A 116 13.08 8.28 -3.68
N TYR A 117 13.49 7.33 -2.83
CA TYR A 117 13.05 7.27 -1.43
C TYR A 117 13.98 8.10 -0.52
N LEU A 118 13.39 8.94 0.33
CA LEU A 118 14.09 9.88 1.21
C LEU A 118 13.50 9.81 2.62
N VAL A 119 14.34 9.74 3.65
CA VAL A 119 13.92 9.96 5.04
C VAL A 119 14.77 11.07 5.63
N GLN A 120 14.11 12.14 6.06
CA GLN A 120 14.75 13.36 6.53
C GLN A 120 14.27 13.69 7.93
N ARG A 121 15.12 14.33 8.73
CA ARG A 121 14.74 14.88 10.03
C ARG A 121 14.57 16.39 9.92
N ALA A 122 13.56 16.92 10.60
CA ALA A 122 13.44 18.34 10.84
C ALA A 122 14.66 18.82 11.65
N THR A 123 15.24 19.95 11.29
CA THR A 123 16.48 20.49 11.90
C THR A 123 16.24 21.74 12.74
N GLY A 124 15.02 22.29 12.73
CA GLY A 124 14.65 23.55 13.37
C GLY A 124 13.83 23.41 14.66
N ARG A 125 13.54 24.57 15.28
CA ARG A 125 12.64 24.71 16.45
C ARG A 125 11.15 24.85 16.09
N GLY A 126 10.82 24.96 14.80
CA GLY A 126 9.45 25.06 14.30
C GLY A 126 8.70 23.73 14.39
N SER A 127 7.39 23.77 14.17
CA SER A 127 6.58 22.56 14.12
C SER A 127 6.93 21.70 12.90
N LEU A 128 6.65 20.40 12.97
CA LEU A 128 6.83 19.50 11.83
C LEU A 128 6.02 19.95 10.61
N LEU A 129 4.82 20.49 10.85
CA LEU A 129 3.93 21.00 9.81
C LEU A 129 4.51 22.25 9.12
N GLU A 130 5.10 23.17 9.87
CA GLU A 130 5.76 24.36 9.30
C GLU A 130 6.96 23.97 8.43
N GLU A 131 7.77 23.03 8.90
CA GLU A 131 8.92 22.50 8.16
C GLU A 131 8.46 21.75 6.90
N GLY A 132 7.45 20.89 6.99
CA GLY A 132 6.88 20.18 5.85
C GLY A 132 6.27 21.12 4.82
N ALA A 133 5.53 22.14 5.26
CA ALA A 133 4.99 23.18 4.40
C ALA A 133 6.10 23.96 3.68
N ARG A 134 7.20 24.28 4.38
CA ARG A 134 8.37 24.93 3.77
C ARG A 134 8.99 24.04 2.70
N ARG A 135 9.28 22.77 3.01
CA ARG A 135 9.89 21.83 2.05
C ARG A 135 9.01 21.59 0.83
N ALA A 136 7.69 21.51 0.99
CA ALA A 136 6.77 21.39 -0.13
C ALA A 136 6.79 22.64 -1.03
N ARG A 137 6.84 23.85 -0.44
CA ARG A 137 7.01 25.09 -1.20
C ARG A 137 8.36 25.14 -1.93
N ASP A 138 9.44 24.77 -1.25
CA ASP A 138 10.78 24.73 -1.84
C ASP A 138 10.83 23.72 -3.01
N ALA A 139 10.20 22.56 -2.85
CA ALA A 139 10.06 21.57 -3.91
C ALA A 139 9.29 22.13 -5.12
N TRP A 140 8.18 22.84 -4.91
CA TRP A 140 7.38 23.42 -5.99
C TRP A 140 8.07 24.61 -6.69
N GLN A 141 8.72 25.49 -5.92
CA GLN A 141 9.19 26.80 -6.41
C GLN A 141 10.68 26.85 -6.72
N ALA A 142 11.53 26.23 -5.90
CA ALA A 142 12.96 26.48 -5.87
C ALA A 142 13.80 25.35 -6.45
N SER A 143 13.23 24.16 -6.59
CA SER A 143 13.99 22.95 -6.93
C SER A 143 14.22 22.75 -8.43
N GLY A 144 13.36 23.32 -9.29
CA GLY A 144 13.32 23.02 -10.72
C GLY A 144 12.94 21.57 -11.04
N LEU A 145 12.52 20.78 -10.05
CA LEU A 145 12.22 19.35 -10.17
C LEU A 145 10.82 19.07 -10.73
N LEU A 146 9.91 20.06 -10.65
CA LEU A 146 8.49 19.89 -10.96
C LEU A 146 8.08 20.73 -12.18
N ASP A 147 7.31 20.10 -13.07
CA ASP A 147 6.58 20.76 -14.14
C ASP A 147 5.33 21.44 -13.59
N GLN A 148 5.38 22.75 -13.44
CA GLN A 148 4.31 23.53 -12.81
C GLN A 148 2.97 23.53 -13.57
N THR A 149 2.93 22.96 -14.78
CA THR A 149 1.69 22.87 -15.58
C THR A 149 0.85 21.64 -15.26
N ARG A 150 1.45 20.59 -14.69
CA ARG A 150 0.78 19.30 -14.45
C ARG A 150 1.21 18.61 -13.17
N ASP A 151 2.41 18.83 -12.69
CA ASP A 151 2.90 18.09 -11.53
C ASP A 151 2.12 18.46 -10.25
N LYS A 152 1.95 17.47 -9.39
CA LYS A 152 1.21 17.59 -8.14
C LYS A 152 1.99 16.98 -6.98
N ILE A 153 1.69 17.44 -5.77
CA ILE A 153 2.30 17.01 -4.52
C ILE A 153 1.20 16.54 -3.56
N ILE A 154 1.40 15.37 -2.96
CA ILE A 154 0.55 14.87 -1.88
C ILE A 154 1.33 14.94 -0.57
N LEU A 155 0.70 15.51 0.46
CA LEU A 155 1.24 15.52 1.82
C LEU A 155 0.35 14.65 2.72
N TYR A 156 0.93 13.60 3.30
CA TYR A 156 0.26 12.73 4.25
C TYR A 156 0.56 13.15 5.69
N VAL A 157 -0.48 13.22 6.51
CA VAL A 157 -0.42 13.47 7.95
C VAL A 157 -1.27 12.45 8.69
N GLN A 158 -0.98 12.24 9.98
CA GLN A 158 -1.68 11.21 10.76
C GLN A 158 -3.08 11.63 11.21
N THR A 159 -3.25 12.90 11.60
CA THR A 159 -4.50 13.39 12.20
C THR A 159 -5.24 14.35 11.28
N ARG A 160 -6.55 14.52 11.55
CA ARG A 160 -7.38 15.47 10.81
C ARG A 160 -7.07 16.92 11.17
N GLU A 161 -6.65 17.16 12.40
CA GLU A 161 -6.23 18.48 12.89
C GLU A 161 -4.97 18.92 12.16
N ASP A 162 -3.94 18.06 12.12
CA ASP A 162 -2.73 18.32 11.33
C ASP A 162 -3.04 18.57 9.86
N ALA A 163 -4.04 17.86 9.31
CA ALA A 163 -4.43 18.01 7.92
C ALA A 163 -5.04 19.41 7.65
N GLN A 164 -5.87 19.89 8.57
CA GLN A 164 -6.46 21.22 8.51
C GLN A 164 -5.42 22.32 8.71
N ASP A 165 -4.52 22.15 9.68
CA ASP A 165 -3.45 23.09 9.98
C ASP A 165 -2.48 23.21 8.80
N LEU A 166 -2.01 22.08 8.27
CA LEU A 166 -1.12 22.05 7.12
C LEU A 166 -1.80 22.57 5.85
N GLY A 167 -3.08 22.21 5.64
CA GLY A 167 -3.89 22.75 4.55
C GLY A 167 -4.02 24.27 4.62
N SER A 168 -4.15 24.83 5.83
CA SER A 168 -4.18 26.27 6.05
C SER A 168 -2.82 26.93 5.77
N LEU A 169 -1.72 26.30 6.21
CA LEU A 169 -0.36 26.77 5.96
C LEU A 169 0.01 26.79 4.47
N LEU A 170 -0.50 25.83 3.70
CA LEU A 170 -0.27 25.69 2.26
C LEU A 170 -1.36 26.33 1.40
N ARG A 171 -2.47 26.76 2.01
CA ARG A 171 -3.68 27.26 1.34
C ARG A 171 -4.19 26.30 0.26
N CYS A 172 -4.28 25.02 0.60
CA CYS A 172 -4.62 23.96 -0.34
C CYS A 172 -5.79 23.08 0.16
N PRO A 173 -6.40 22.27 -0.72
CA PRO A 173 -7.44 21.34 -0.33
C PRO A 173 -6.97 20.29 0.68
N VAL A 174 -7.91 19.84 1.52
CA VAL A 174 -7.70 18.83 2.55
C VAL A 174 -8.61 17.63 2.29
N TYR A 175 -8.02 16.46 2.09
CA TYR A 175 -8.72 15.21 1.81
C TYR A 175 -8.70 14.29 3.03
N THR A 176 -9.85 14.11 3.68
CA THR A 176 -10.00 13.20 4.81
C THR A 176 -11.25 12.35 4.66
N ALA A 177 -11.40 11.33 5.51
CA ALA A 177 -12.60 10.51 5.55
C ALA A 177 -13.89 11.32 5.74
N MET A 178 -13.82 12.51 6.35
CA MET A 178 -14.96 13.41 6.59
C MET A 178 -14.98 14.65 5.69
N ALA A 179 -14.24 14.64 4.57
CA ALA A 179 -14.23 15.74 3.60
C ALA A 179 -15.51 15.83 2.74
N GLY A 180 -16.66 15.40 3.27
CA GLY A 180 -17.95 15.44 2.58
C GLY A 180 -18.44 14.09 2.06
N THR A 181 -19.47 14.14 1.21
CA THR A 181 -20.03 13.00 0.48
C THR A 181 -19.02 12.43 -0.52
N ALA A 182 -19.36 11.30 -1.15
CA ALA A 182 -18.50 10.71 -2.18
C ALA A 182 -18.33 11.66 -3.37
N GLU A 183 -19.40 12.35 -3.75
CA GLU A 183 -19.44 13.32 -4.85
C GLU A 183 -18.60 14.56 -4.53
N GLU A 184 -18.71 15.10 -3.31
CA GLU A 184 -17.91 16.24 -2.87
C GLU A 184 -16.41 15.92 -2.87
N LYS A 185 -16.04 14.72 -2.43
CA LYS A 185 -14.64 14.24 -2.47
C LYS A 185 -14.12 14.10 -3.90
N GLN A 186 -14.93 13.55 -4.81
CA GLN A 186 -14.56 13.43 -6.22
C GLN A 186 -14.38 14.81 -6.86
N GLU A 187 -15.29 15.74 -6.59
CA GLU A 187 -15.22 17.10 -7.12
C GLU A 187 -14.01 17.88 -6.56
N LEU A 188 -13.69 17.71 -5.28
CA LEU A 188 -12.50 18.29 -4.66
C LEU A 188 -11.23 17.80 -5.35
N LEU A 189 -11.11 16.48 -5.57
CA LEU A 189 -9.96 15.90 -6.28
C LEU A 189 -9.90 16.39 -7.73
N ARG A 190 -11.03 16.39 -8.44
CA ARG A 190 -11.11 16.88 -9.82
C ARG A 190 -10.66 18.34 -9.90
N THR A 191 -11.16 19.19 -9.02
CA THR A 191 -10.79 20.60 -8.96
C THR A 191 -9.30 20.78 -8.73
N TRP A 192 -8.74 20.07 -7.75
CA TRP A 192 -7.31 20.11 -7.46
C TRP A 192 -6.46 19.68 -8.66
N LEU A 193 -6.81 18.56 -9.29
CA LEU A 193 -6.08 18.02 -10.44
C LEU A 193 -6.14 18.95 -11.65
N MET A 194 -7.29 19.56 -11.91
CA MET A 194 -7.51 20.42 -13.08
C MET A 194 -7.03 21.87 -12.90
N THR A 195 -6.59 22.26 -11.71
CA THR A 195 -6.12 23.63 -11.42
C THR A 195 -4.61 23.64 -11.23
N PRO A 196 -3.80 24.05 -12.22
CA PRO A 196 -2.33 24.05 -12.12
C PRO A 196 -1.80 24.80 -10.90
N GLU A 197 -2.45 25.91 -10.53
CA GLU A 197 -2.08 26.78 -9.40
C GLU A 197 -2.31 26.16 -8.02
N LEU A 198 -2.97 25.00 -7.95
CA LEU A 198 -3.15 24.22 -6.71
C LEU A 198 -2.22 22.99 -6.73
N PRO A 199 -0.93 23.13 -6.40
CA PRO A 199 0.02 22.01 -6.51
C PRO A 199 -0.12 20.99 -5.40
N TYR A 200 -0.61 21.38 -4.23
CA TYR A 200 -0.63 20.55 -3.03
C TYR A 200 -2.04 20.00 -2.76
N ILE A 201 -2.09 18.79 -2.21
CA ILE A 201 -3.22 18.31 -1.41
C ILE A 201 -2.68 17.74 -0.11
N VAL A 202 -3.36 18.02 0.99
CA VAL A 202 -3.05 17.40 2.29
C VAL A 202 -4.07 16.30 2.54
N ALA A 203 -3.61 15.11 2.91
CA ALA A 203 -4.45 13.96 3.12
C ALA A 203 -4.09 13.18 4.38
N THR A 204 -5.07 12.47 4.92
CA THR A 204 -4.79 11.30 5.77
C THR A 204 -4.80 10.03 4.93
N SER A 205 -4.66 8.86 5.55
CA SER A 205 -4.76 7.55 4.88
C SER A 205 -6.07 7.32 4.09
N ALA A 206 -7.05 8.22 4.22
CA ALA A 206 -8.31 8.17 3.50
C ALA A 206 -8.19 8.43 2.00
N LEU A 207 -7.07 9.00 1.52
CA LEU A 207 -6.80 9.14 0.08
C LEU A 207 -6.37 7.80 -0.51
N SER A 208 -7.26 6.81 -0.45
CA SER A 208 -6.98 5.41 -0.77
C SER A 208 -7.76 4.90 -1.98
N ALA A 209 -8.97 5.40 -2.26
CA ALA A 209 -9.85 4.81 -3.28
C ALA A 209 -9.96 5.65 -4.57
N GLY A 210 -9.68 5.04 -5.73
CA GLY A 210 -10.03 5.56 -7.06
C GLY A 210 -9.24 6.76 -7.58
N PHE A 211 -8.24 7.23 -6.84
CA PHE A 211 -7.33 8.28 -7.29
C PHE A 211 -6.26 7.71 -8.24
N ASP A 212 -6.32 8.10 -9.51
CA ASP A 212 -5.30 7.81 -10.51
C ASP A 212 -4.88 9.07 -11.26
N TYR A 213 -3.75 9.64 -10.84
CA TYR A 213 -3.13 10.76 -11.53
C TYR A 213 -1.66 10.44 -11.81
N SER A 214 -1.26 10.60 -13.08
CA SER A 214 0.05 10.12 -13.53
C SER A 214 1.22 11.00 -13.09
N HIS A 215 0.99 12.30 -12.86
CA HIS A 215 2.01 13.32 -12.64
C HIS A 215 2.12 13.76 -11.17
N ILE A 216 1.95 12.83 -10.23
CA ILE A 216 2.33 13.10 -8.84
C ILE A 216 3.86 13.01 -8.75
N ARG A 217 4.53 14.13 -8.47
CA ARG A 217 6.00 14.20 -8.48
C ARG A 217 6.61 14.04 -7.10
N LEU A 218 5.86 14.37 -6.05
CA LEU A 218 6.28 14.21 -4.66
C LEU A 218 5.11 13.70 -3.81
N VAL A 219 5.38 12.63 -3.08
CA VAL A 219 4.57 12.20 -1.93
C VAL A 219 5.42 12.43 -0.69
N MET A 220 4.91 13.22 0.25
CA MET A 220 5.60 13.52 1.51
C MET A 220 4.76 13.08 2.71
N HIS A 221 5.28 12.17 3.52
CA HIS A 221 4.73 11.84 4.82
C HIS A 221 5.34 12.76 5.88
N LEU A 222 4.49 13.45 6.63
CA LEU A 222 4.91 14.19 7.83
C LEU A 222 4.67 13.28 9.03
N ASP A 223 5.76 13.00 9.73
CA ASP A 223 5.89 12.00 10.78
C ASP A 223 5.89 10.56 10.26
N GLU A 224 6.03 9.62 11.18
CA GLU A 224 6.04 8.18 10.92
C GLU A 224 4.75 7.74 10.19
N PRO A 225 4.86 7.03 9.05
CA PRO A 225 3.72 6.34 8.44
C PRO A 225 3.09 5.33 9.41
N ARG A 226 1.86 4.87 9.14
CA ARG A 226 1.21 3.90 10.03
C ARG A 226 1.83 2.50 9.98
N SER A 227 2.28 2.11 8.80
CA SER A 227 2.90 0.82 8.53
C SER A 227 3.79 0.96 7.29
N LEU A 228 4.67 -0.02 7.07
CA LEU A 228 5.49 -0.04 5.86
C LEU A 228 4.64 -0.37 4.62
N VAL A 229 3.60 -1.20 4.80
CA VAL A 229 2.57 -1.48 3.80
C VAL A 229 1.82 -0.20 3.37
N ASP A 230 1.29 0.56 4.31
CA ASP A 230 0.57 1.81 4.01
C ASP A 230 1.50 2.81 3.31
N PHE A 231 2.72 2.95 3.82
CA PHE A 231 3.75 3.78 3.20
C PHE A 231 4.01 3.37 1.75
N ALA A 232 4.13 2.08 1.44
CA ALA A 232 4.36 1.60 0.08
C ALA A 232 3.19 1.89 -0.85
N GLN A 233 1.94 1.75 -0.39
CA GLN A 233 0.76 2.13 -1.17
C GLN A 233 0.72 3.64 -1.46
N GLU A 234 0.93 4.44 -0.42
CA GLU A 234 0.83 5.89 -0.48
C GLU A 234 1.96 6.50 -1.33
N SER A 235 3.20 6.04 -1.13
CA SER A 235 4.36 6.44 -1.93
C SER A 235 4.23 6.01 -3.40
N GLY A 236 3.63 4.85 -3.67
CA GLY A 236 3.36 4.33 -5.02
C GLY A 236 2.39 5.18 -5.87
N ARG A 237 1.80 6.23 -5.29
CA ARG A 237 1.03 7.23 -6.05
C ARG A 237 1.91 8.14 -6.90
N ALA A 238 3.19 8.29 -6.54
CA ALA A 238 4.15 9.10 -7.27
C ALA A 238 4.60 8.44 -8.59
N GLY A 239 4.87 9.28 -9.59
CA GLY A 239 5.53 8.91 -10.85
C GLY A 239 4.84 7.76 -11.59
N ARG A 240 3.51 7.79 -11.71
CA ARG A 240 2.77 6.76 -12.48
C ARG A 240 3.00 6.89 -13.98
N ASP A 241 3.46 8.05 -14.45
CA ASP A 241 3.99 8.27 -15.80
C ASP A 241 5.35 7.58 -16.07
N GLY A 242 5.96 6.94 -15.06
CA GLY A 242 7.23 6.22 -15.17
C GLY A 242 8.46 7.11 -15.14
N THR A 243 8.29 8.43 -15.06
CA THR A 243 9.41 9.39 -14.94
C THR A 243 9.79 9.57 -13.47
N GLU A 244 10.99 10.10 -13.21
CA GLU A 244 11.51 10.24 -11.85
C GLU A 244 10.52 11.02 -10.95
N ALA A 245 10.31 10.50 -9.74
CA ALA A 245 9.50 11.12 -8.72
C ALA A 245 10.04 10.78 -7.32
N TYR A 246 9.56 11.49 -6.31
CA TYR A 246 10.12 11.44 -4.96
C TYR A 246 9.09 10.95 -3.94
N SER A 247 9.54 10.11 -3.02
CA SER A 247 8.80 9.77 -1.81
C SER A 247 9.65 10.13 -0.60
N ALA A 248 9.14 11.03 0.23
CA ALA A 248 9.85 11.55 1.39
C ALA A 248 9.09 11.27 2.69
N VAL A 249 9.80 10.88 3.74
CA VAL A 249 9.31 10.91 5.11
C VAL A 249 10.05 12.00 5.87
N LEU A 250 9.32 12.95 6.44
CA LEU A 250 9.86 14.00 7.29
C LEU A 250 9.55 13.66 8.76
N LEU A 251 10.59 13.28 9.49
CA LEU A 251 10.51 12.93 10.91
C LEU A 251 10.83 14.13 11.81
N LEU A 252 10.31 14.09 13.04
CA LEU A 252 10.72 15.00 14.10
C LEU A 252 12.23 14.88 14.39
N HIS A 253 12.86 16.00 14.77
CA HIS A 253 14.29 16.01 15.16
C HIS A 253 14.60 15.01 16.28
N LYS A 254 13.63 14.82 17.19
CA LYS A 254 13.70 13.94 18.36
C LYS A 254 13.24 12.51 18.10
N TRP A 255 12.88 12.17 16.86
CA TRP A 255 12.43 10.82 16.54
C TRP A 255 13.54 9.81 16.86
N GLN A 256 13.14 8.72 17.51
CA GLN A 256 14.02 7.61 17.87
C GLN A 256 13.35 6.31 17.48
N SER A 257 14.14 5.41 16.90
CA SER A 257 13.69 4.08 16.55
C SER A 257 13.37 3.26 17.78
N GLN A 258 12.30 2.48 17.69
CA GLN A 258 11.89 1.53 18.72
C GLN A 258 12.12 0.07 18.27
N ALA A 259 12.80 -0.17 17.14
CA ALA A 259 13.00 -1.51 16.55
C ALA A 259 13.64 -2.55 17.49
N GLY A 260 14.36 -2.11 18.53
CA GLY A 260 15.01 -2.98 19.52
C GLY A 260 14.13 -3.39 20.71
N ASN A 261 12.88 -2.91 20.79
CA ASN A 261 12.00 -3.21 21.91
C ASN A 261 11.44 -4.63 21.79
N ALA A 262 11.61 -5.44 22.84
CA ALA A 262 11.04 -6.78 22.91
C ALA A 262 9.50 -6.72 22.81
N GLY A 263 8.91 -7.54 21.94
CA GLY A 263 7.45 -7.64 21.75
C GLY A 263 6.87 -6.79 20.62
N MET A 264 7.71 -6.07 19.86
CA MET A 264 7.26 -5.35 18.66
C MET A 264 6.84 -6.31 17.55
N ASP A 265 5.72 -6.01 16.88
CA ASP A 265 5.25 -6.80 15.75
C ASP A 265 6.13 -6.61 14.51
N VAL A 266 5.98 -7.52 13.54
CA VAL A 266 6.84 -7.57 12.34
C VAL A 266 6.70 -6.32 11.48
N GLU A 267 5.49 -5.77 11.36
CA GLU A 267 5.20 -4.61 10.52
C GLU A 267 5.86 -3.35 11.09
N THR A 268 5.65 -3.09 12.38
CA THR A 268 6.26 -1.95 13.09
C THR A 268 7.77 -2.03 13.04
N ARG A 269 8.36 -3.21 13.26
CA ARG A 269 9.82 -3.40 13.16
C ARG A 269 10.36 -3.11 11.76
N ALA A 270 9.65 -3.56 10.72
CA ALA A 270 10.04 -3.30 9.33
C ALA A 270 10.01 -1.80 9.00
N LEU A 271 8.98 -1.08 9.48
CA LEU A 271 8.88 0.37 9.32
C LEU A 271 10.04 1.10 10.03
N HIS A 272 10.32 0.79 11.29
CA HIS A 272 11.43 1.43 12.01
C HIS A 272 12.79 1.14 11.35
N HIS A 273 13.04 -0.09 10.89
CA HIS A 273 14.24 -0.42 10.11
C HIS A 273 14.32 0.40 8.83
N TYR A 274 13.20 0.52 8.11
CA TYR A 274 13.09 1.41 6.95
C TYR A 274 13.43 2.85 7.30
N LEU A 275 12.94 3.41 8.42
CA LEU A 275 13.15 4.82 8.78
C LEU A 275 14.56 5.13 9.29
N GLU A 276 15.23 4.18 9.96
CA GLU A 276 16.59 4.36 10.48
C GLU A 276 17.64 4.61 9.39
N GLY A 277 17.47 4.03 8.20
CA GLY A 277 18.37 4.27 7.06
C GLY A 277 19.74 3.63 7.19
N ARG A 278 19.83 2.48 7.87
CA ARG A 278 21.08 1.69 7.97
C ARG A 278 21.34 0.84 6.72
N GLU A 279 20.34 0.68 5.87
CA GLU A 279 20.37 -0.13 4.66
C GLU A 279 19.62 0.59 3.53
N CYS A 280 19.82 0.16 2.29
CA CYS A 280 19.10 0.68 1.14
C CYS A 280 17.57 0.62 1.37
N ARG A 281 16.88 1.74 1.13
CA ARG A 281 15.43 1.85 1.32
C ARG A 281 14.64 0.82 0.49
N ARG A 282 15.12 0.49 -0.72
CA ARG A 282 14.52 -0.56 -1.59
C ARG A 282 14.69 -1.96 -1.01
N THR A 283 15.81 -2.22 -0.35
CA THR A 283 16.05 -3.50 0.30
C THR A 283 15.09 -3.69 1.46
N CYS A 284 14.91 -2.66 2.29
CA CYS A 284 13.92 -2.68 3.37
C CYS A 284 12.49 -2.94 2.85
N LEU A 285 12.08 -2.25 1.78
CA LEU A 285 10.74 -2.42 1.18
C LEU A 285 10.54 -3.81 0.59
N SER A 286 11.45 -4.25 -0.28
CA SER A 286 11.33 -5.54 -0.96
C SER A 286 11.46 -6.72 0.01
N ALA A 287 12.30 -6.63 1.05
CA ALA A 287 12.42 -7.66 2.07
C ALA A 287 11.12 -7.90 2.85
N HIS A 288 10.26 -6.88 2.95
CA HIS A 288 8.98 -6.97 3.64
C HIS A 288 7.82 -7.33 2.70
N LEU A 289 7.78 -6.73 1.51
CA LEU A 289 6.63 -6.78 0.60
C LEU A 289 6.75 -7.83 -0.51
N ASP A 290 7.97 -8.26 -0.83
CA ASP A 290 8.27 -9.13 -1.96
C ASP A 290 8.84 -10.48 -1.53
N GLU A 291 8.85 -11.44 -2.45
CA GLU A 291 9.56 -12.71 -2.26
C GLU A 291 11.08 -12.50 -2.28
N ALA A 292 11.83 -13.41 -1.65
CA ALA A 292 13.29 -13.33 -1.58
C ALA A 292 13.98 -13.27 -2.96
N SER A 293 13.35 -13.83 -4.00
CA SER A 293 13.80 -13.77 -5.40
C SER A 293 13.67 -12.37 -6.03
N GLU A 294 12.82 -11.52 -5.46
CA GLU A 294 12.50 -10.18 -5.96
C GLU A 294 13.15 -9.07 -5.13
N LEU A 295 14.04 -9.41 -4.19
CA LEU A 295 14.83 -8.45 -3.41
C LEU A 295 15.53 -7.43 -4.33
N ARG A 296 15.48 -6.17 -3.93
CA ARG A 296 16.02 -5.03 -4.68
C ARG A 296 16.96 -4.19 -3.83
N GLU A 297 17.97 -3.63 -4.49
CA GLU A 297 18.87 -2.63 -3.93
C GLU A 297 19.17 -1.56 -5.00
N CYS A 298 19.66 -0.39 -4.60
CA CYS A 298 20.12 0.63 -5.54
C CYS A 298 21.56 0.32 -5.98
N ASP A 299 21.76 -0.79 -6.70
CA ASP A 299 23.08 -1.27 -7.18
C ASP A 299 23.55 -0.61 -8.48
N GLY A 300 22.71 0.22 -9.10
CA GLY A 300 22.98 0.85 -10.40
C GLY A 300 22.91 -0.12 -11.58
N VAL A 301 22.56 -1.40 -11.37
CA VAL A 301 22.47 -2.42 -12.43
C VAL A 301 21.10 -2.36 -13.13
N ARG A 302 20.06 -1.88 -12.44
CA ARG A 302 18.66 -1.99 -12.90
C ARG A 302 18.00 -0.65 -13.21
N ASP A 303 18.79 0.41 -13.38
CA ASP A 303 18.35 1.80 -13.61
C ASP A 303 17.35 2.30 -12.55
N ASP A 304 17.49 1.78 -11.32
CA ASP A 304 16.72 2.22 -10.17
C ASP A 304 17.25 3.59 -9.68
N VAL A 305 16.37 4.59 -9.56
CA VAL A 305 16.72 5.91 -9.03
C VAL A 305 17.21 5.75 -7.58
N ALA A 306 18.42 6.20 -7.26
CA ALA A 306 19.02 5.97 -5.96
C ALA A 306 18.20 6.58 -4.80
N CYS A 307 18.11 5.86 -3.68
CA CYS A 307 17.56 6.39 -2.42
C CYS A 307 18.58 7.26 -1.67
N ASP A 308 18.12 8.03 -0.68
CA ASP A 308 18.98 8.88 0.15
C ASP A 308 20.22 8.17 0.73
N VAL A 309 20.06 6.95 1.26
CA VAL A 309 21.16 6.14 1.81
C VAL A 309 22.22 5.83 0.75
N CYS A 310 21.79 5.46 -0.46
CA CYS A 310 22.70 5.07 -1.54
C CYS A 310 23.29 6.27 -2.28
N SER A 311 22.62 7.43 -2.26
CA SER A 311 23.10 8.67 -2.88
C SER A 311 24.16 9.41 -2.04
N SER A 312 24.28 9.09 -0.74
CA SER A 312 25.07 9.89 0.22
C SER A 312 26.48 9.35 0.52
N GLY A 313 26.91 8.24 -0.07
CA GLY A 313 28.21 7.62 0.18
C GLY A 313 28.30 6.18 -0.32
N PRO A 314 29.49 5.52 -0.24
CA PRO A 314 29.68 4.18 -0.80
C PRO A 314 28.74 3.20 -0.09
N SER A 315 28.11 2.34 -0.89
CA SER A 315 27.19 1.26 -0.50
C SER A 315 27.51 0.72 0.91
N PRO A 316 26.56 0.76 1.87
CA PRO A 316 26.76 0.08 3.14
C PRO A 316 27.04 -1.40 2.85
N SER A 317 28.17 -1.86 3.37
CA SER A 317 28.75 -3.20 3.21
C SER A 317 27.71 -4.30 3.07
N HIS A 318 27.85 -5.11 2.02
CA HIS A 318 27.22 -6.43 1.91
C HIS A 318 27.23 -7.13 3.27
N VAL A 319 26.05 -7.35 3.86
CA VAL A 319 25.92 -8.38 4.87
C VAL A 319 26.22 -9.69 4.14
N PRO A 320 27.24 -10.47 4.54
CA PRO A 320 27.48 -11.76 3.93
C PRO A 320 26.21 -12.59 4.06
N ARG A 321 25.78 -13.19 2.94
CA ARG A 321 24.80 -14.28 2.98
C ARG A 321 25.44 -15.37 3.83
N ASP A 322 24.86 -15.66 4.99
CA ASP A 322 25.14 -16.92 5.68
C ASP A 322 24.60 -18.04 4.79
N ASP A 323 25.44 -18.52 3.88
CA ASP A 323 25.36 -19.87 3.34
C ASP A 323 25.68 -20.85 4.50
N ALA A 324 24.68 -21.06 5.35
CA ALA A 324 24.62 -22.19 6.26
C ALA A 324 23.56 -23.17 5.75
N THR A 325 23.84 -23.77 4.59
CA THR A 325 23.44 -25.17 4.39
C THR A 325 24.26 -26.04 5.34
N GLU A 326 23.83 -26.13 6.60
CA GLU A 326 24.20 -27.27 7.42
C GLU A 326 23.40 -28.47 6.93
N ALA A 327 24.03 -29.22 6.03
CA ALA A 327 23.73 -30.62 5.82
C ALA A 327 23.76 -31.33 7.18
N MET A 328 22.61 -31.82 7.63
CA MET A 328 22.56 -32.75 8.75
C MET A 328 23.35 -34.01 8.38
N PRO A 329 24.33 -34.44 9.19
CA PRO A 329 24.99 -35.71 8.96
C PRO A 329 24.02 -36.85 9.32
N HIS A 330 23.62 -37.59 8.29
CA HIS A 330 23.09 -38.94 8.46
C HIS A 330 24.19 -39.86 9.00
N THR A 331 24.14 -40.12 10.30
CA THR A 331 24.68 -41.31 10.97
C THR A 331 23.55 -41.84 11.84
N GLY A 332 23.14 -43.10 11.88
CA GLY A 332 23.57 -44.34 11.25
C GLY A 332 22.75 -45.45 11.93
N SER A 333 22.25 -46.39 11.13
CA SER A 333 21.98 -47.79 11.46
C SER A 333 21.56 -48.18 12.90
N ALA A 334 20.31 -48.62 13.04
CA ALA A 334 19.98 -49.75 13.92
C ALA A 334 18.88 -50.60 13.27
N ALA A 335 19.30 -51.73 12.71
CA ALA A 335 18.46 -52.83 12.30
C ALA A 335 18.05 -53.65 13.54
N ILE A 336 16.74 -53.91 13.71
CA ILE A 336 16.20 -55.03 14.50
C ILE A 336 14.95 -55.50 13.73
N HIS A 337 15.10 -56.42 12.78
CA HIS A 337 14.80 -57.85 12.91
C HIS A 337 13.35 -58.20 13.32
N GLU A 338 12.58 -58.62 12.31
CA GLU A 338 11.44 -59.52 12.46
C GLU A 338 11.83 -60.79 13.23
N LYS A 339 10.96 -61.25 14.14
CA LYS A 339 10.63 -62.66 14.31
C LYS A 339 9.37 -62.83 15.17
N ARG A 340 8.39 -63.52 14.55
CA ARG A 340 7.16 -64.15 15.06
C ARG A 340 5.94 -63.30 15.29
#